data_AF-A0A7Y7D806-F1
#
_entry.id   AF-A0A7Y7D806-F1
#
_cell.length_a   1.000
_cell.length_b   1.000
_cell.length_c   1.000
_cell.angle_alpha   90.00
_cell.angle_beta   90.00
_cell.angle_gamma   90.00
#
_symmetry.space_group_name_H-M   'P 1'
#
loop_
_entity.id
_entity.type
_entity.pdbx_description
1 polymer ?
#
loop_
_entity_poly.entity_id
_entity_poly.type
_entity_poly.pdbx_seq_one_letter_code
_entity_poly.pdbx_strand_id
1 'polypeptide(L)'
;MSLLKRLSATLFARIDGVVGEIEDHQAVVETSIDELRRQVARARARLNQMQREEQQLDDRVEKQRQEAERWEERARSCAAEDEARALACLERRRRAQKEAERLKRNLRSCQEAGERLARDIDDSETRLEDLSQRHLEMRARQCGNAARVAGPEPDGGLLREVETCFERWDARLSEQELRIGSIHAGDTLDDGFAREERDAELRAELDALLREKKS
;
A
#
# COMPACT_ATOMS: atom_id res chain seq x y z
N MET A 1 10.27 -14.40 19.91
CA MET A 1 10.15 -15.60 19.05
C MET A 1 8.71 -15.74 18.61
N SER A 2 8.50 -15.59 17.30
CA SER A 2 7.22 -15.20 16.69
C SER A 2 6.22 -16.35 16.59
N LEU A 3 4.98 -16.09 17.00
CA LEU A 3 3.79 -16.95 16.81
C LEU A 3 3.58 -17.34 15.33
N LEU A 4 4.07 -16.51 14.41
CA LEU A 4 3.98 -16.73 12.96
C LEU A 4 4.86 -17.90 12.48
N LYS A 5 5.98 -18.20 13.17
CA LYS A 5 6.83 -19.37 12.87
C LYS A 5 6.22 -20.69 13.34
N ARG A 6 5.29 -20.67 14.30
CA ARG A 6 4.59 -21.88 14.77
C ARG A 6 3.43 -22.27 13.86
N LEU A 7 2.79 -21.30 13.19
CA LEU A 7 1.74 -21.56 12.20
C LEU A 7 2.31 -22.19 10.91
N SER A 8 3.47 -21.73 10.43
CA SER A 8 4.11 -22.28 9.23
C SER A 8 4.55 -23.74 9.38
N ALA A 9 4.96 -24.16 10.58
CA ALA A 9 5.41 -25.53 10.83
C ALA A 9 4.27 -26.56 10.89
N THR A 10 3.03 -26.12 11.13
CA THR A 10 1.88 -27.03 11.28
C THR A 10 1.17 -27.28 9.94
N LEU A 11 1.27 -26.36 8.97
CA LEU A 11 0.61 -26.49 7.66
C LEU A 11 1.31 -27.44 6.68
N PHE A 12 2.64 -27.57 6.74
CA PHE A 12 3.40 -28.35 5.75
C PHE A 12 3.53 -29.86 6.07
N ALA A 13 3.07 -30.33 7.24
CA ALA A 13 3.30 -31.72 7.67
C ALA A 13 2.18 -32.72 7.32
N ARG A 14 1.14 -32.32 6.57
CA ARG A 14 -0.02 -33.18 6.25
C ARG A 14 -0.37 -33.24 4.75
N ILE A 15 0.61 -33.16 3.85
CA ILE A 15 0.34 -33.15 2.39
C ILE A 15 0.47 -34.54 1.74
N ASP A 16 0.77 -35.62 2.48
CA ASP A 16 1.03 -36.94 1.88
C ASP A 16 -0.11 -37.99 1.95
N GLY A 17 -1.37 -37.57 2.07
CA GLY A 17 -2.45 -38.51 1.73
C GLY A 17 -3.86 -38.07 2.08
N VAL A 18 -4.72 -37.98 1.05
CA VAL A 18 -6.11 -38.50 0.96
C VAL A 18 -6.81 -37.80 -0.22
N VAL A 19 -7.26 -38.59 -1.20
CA VAL A 19 -7.85 -38.17 -2.49
C VAL A 19 -9.37 -37.84 -2.38
N GLY A 20 -9.88 -37.57 -1.18
CA GLY A 20 -11.28 -37.16 -0.95
C GLY A 20 -11.45 -35.79 -0.28
N GLU A 21 -10.36 -35.15 0.14
CA GLU A 21 -10.35 -33.94 0.99
C GLU A 21 -9.97 -32.65 0.21
N ILE A 22 -9.86 -32.74 -1.12
CA ILE A 22 -9.24 -31.71 -1.97
C ILE A 22 -10.17 -30.50 -2.21
N GLU A 23 -11.49 -30.69 -2.16
CA GLU A 23 -12.46 -29.60 -2.39
C GLU A 23 -12.43 -28.55 -1.26
N ASP A 24 -12.16 -28.99 -0.02
CA ASP A 24 -12.10 -28.12 1.17
C ASP A 24 -10.80 -27.28 1.20
N HIS A 25 -9.70 -27.84 0.70
CA HIS A 25 -8.40 -27.13 0.66
C HIS A 25 -8.39 -25.91 -0.26
N GLN A 26 -9.13 -25.92 -1.37
CA GLN A 26 -9.22 -24.74 -2.24
C GLN A 26 -9.98 -23.60 -1.58
N ALA A 27 -11.11 -23.91 -0.94
CA ALA A 27 -11.90 -22.91 -0.22
C ALA A 27 -11.10 -22.27 0.92
N VAL A 28 -10.27 -23.06 1.61
CA VAL A 28 -9.36 -22.56 2.65
C VAL A 28 -8.28 -21.63 2.08
N VAL A 29 -7.67 -21.97 0.93
CA VAL A 29 -6.66 -21.11 0.28
C VAL A 29 -7.28 -19.81 -0.22
N GLU A 30 -8.44 -19.87 -0.89
CA GLU A 30 -9.18 -18.70 -1.37
C GLU A 30 -9.57 -17.77 -0.22
N THR A 31 -10.12 -18.32 0.87
CA THR A 31 -10.47 -17.56 2.09
C THR A 31 -9.23 -16.91 2.73
N SER A 32 -8.10 -17.61 2.72
CA SER A 32 -6.85 -17.09 3.28
C SER A 32 -6.29 -15.92 2.46
N ILE A 33 -6.36 -16.01 1.13
CA ILE A 33 -5.98 -14.93 0.21
C ILE A 33 -6.87 -13.70 0.44
N ASP A 34 -8.18 -13.90 0.59
CA ASP A 34 -9.12 -12.81 0.84
C ASP A 34 -8.95 -12.18 2.24
N GLU A 35 -8.61 -12.96 3.25
CA GLU A 35 -8.25 -12.42 4.57
C GLU A 35 -6.97 -11.59 4.51
N LEU A 36 -5.93 -12.06 3.82
CA LEU A 36 -4.69 -11.30 3.60
C LEU A 36 -4.97 -9.99 2.86
N ARG A 37 -5.79 -10.00 1.81
CA ARG A 37 -6.24 -8.78 1.11
C ARG A 37 -6.89 -7.78 2.05
N ARG A 38 -7.81 -8.24 2.90
CA ARG A 38 -8.49 -7.38 3.89
C ARG A 38 -7.51 -6.81 4.91
N GLN A 39 -6.51 -7.59 5.34
CA GLN A 39 -5.48 -7.13 6.26
C GLN A 39 -4.56 -6.07 5.63
N VAL A 40 -4.12 -6.29 4.38
CA VAL A 40 -3.34 -5.31 3.61
C VAL A 40 -4.12 -4.01 3.42
N ALA A 41 -5.39 -4.08 3.04
CA ALA A 41 -6.24 -2.89 2.89
C ALA A 41 -6.38 -2.10 4.20
N ARG A 42 -6.57 -2.79 5.34
CA ARG A 42 -6.60 -2.15 6.66
C ARG A 42 -5.26 -1.53 7.03
N ALA A 43 -4.15 -2.18 6.70
CA ALA A 43 -2.81 -1.65 6.94
C ALA A 43 -2.55 -0.39 6.11
N ARG A 44 -2.94 -0.36 4.83
CA ARG A 44 -2.89 0.85 3.97
C ARG A 44 -3.70 2.00 4.56
N ALA A 45 -4.93 1.74 5.00
CA ALA A 45 -5.76 2.76 5.64
C ALA A 45 -5.09 3.35 6.91
N ARG A 46 -4.43 2.50 7.70
CA ARG A 46 -3.69 2.93 8.88
C ARG A 46 -2.44 3.75 8.52
N LEU A 47 -1.71 3.36 7.46
CA LEU A 47 -0.58 4.12 6.95
C LEU A 47 -1.03 5.53 6.50
N ASN A 48 -2.13 5.63 5.76
CA ASN A 48 -2.68 6.91 5.32
C ASN A 48 -3.08 7.80 6.51
N GLN A 49 -3.70 7.23 7.54
CA GLN A 49 -4.04 7.97 8.76
C GLN A 49 -2.78 8.48 9.47
N MET A 50 -1.74 7.66 9.52
CA MET A 50 -0.48 8.00 10.15
C MET A 50 0.27 9.11 9.39
N GLN A 51 0.27 9.08 8.06
CA GLN A 51 0.83 10.17 7.23
C GLN A 51 0.11 11.50 7.47
N ARG A 52 -1.21 11.49 7.69
CA ARG A 52 -1.95 12.71 8.07
C ARG A 52 -1.53 13.22 9.45
N GLU A 53 -1.31 12.32 10.40
CA GLU A 53 -0.80 12.67 11.74
C GLU A 53 0.62 13.24 11.68
N GLU A 54 1.47 12.70 10.82
CA GLU A 54 2.81 13.23 10.54
C GLU A 54 2.73 14.66 10.01
N GLN A 55 1.87 14.93 9.02
CA GLN A 55 1.68 16.28 8.49
C GLN A 55 1.19 17.26 9.57
N GLN A 56 0.23 16.83 10.40
CA GLN A 56 -0.26 17.66 11.51
C GLN A 56 0.82 17.94 12.56
N LEU A 57 1.71 16.98 12.83
CA LEU A 57 2.85 17.18 13.74
C LEU A 57 3.86 18.15 13.14
N ASP A 58 4.14 18.04 11.84
CA ASP A 58 5.06 18.95 11.14
C ASP A 58 4.55 20.39 11.13
N ASP A 59 3.27 20.59 10.79
CA ASP A 59 2.62 21.91 10.87
C ASP A 59 2.72 22.53 12.28
N ARG A 60 2.59 21.70 13.32
CA ARG A 60 2.73 22.15 14.71
C ARG A 60 4.17 22.49 15.07
N VAL A 61 5.16 21.75 14.56
CA VAL A 61 6.58 22.08 14.71
C VAL A 61 6.85 23.45 14.09
N GLU A 62 6.39 23.69 12.87
CA GLU A 62 6.63 24.95 12.18
C GLU A 62 5.92 26.13 12.87
N LYS A 63 4.68 25.96 13.35
CA LYS A 63 4.00 26.97 14.16
C LYS A 63 4.80 27.36 15.42
N GLN A 64 5.38 26.37 16.11
CA GLN A 64 6.19 26.62 17.31
C GLN A 64 7.54 27.29 16.97
N ARG A 65 8.14 26.98 15.82
CA ARG A 65 9.34 27.67 15.34
C ARG A 65 9.06 29.13 15.01
N GLN A 66 7.99 29.41 14.26
CA GLN A 66 7.55 30.78 13.96
C GLN A 66 7.20 31.56 15.24
N GLU A 67 6.61 30.89 16.24
CA GLU A 67 6.39 31.52 17.55
C GLU A 67 7.71 31.88 18.24
N ALA A 68 8.70 30.99 18.23
CA ALA A 68 10.03 31.26 18.78
C ALA A 68 10.71 32.45 18.09
N GLU A 69 10.64 32.53 16.75
CA GLU A 69 11.18 33.65 15.96
C GLU A 69 10.50 34.97 16.31
N ARG A 70 9.16 34.99 16.39
CA ARG A 70 8.40 36.18 16.79
C ARG A 70 8.78 36.67 18.19
N TRP A 71 8.99 35.76 19.14
CA TRP A 71 9.46 36.13 20.48
C TRP A 71 10.90 36.63 20.49
N GLU A 72 11.75 36.12 19.58
CA GLU A 72 13.11 36.61 19.40
C GLU A 72 13.13 38.05 18.87
N GLU A 73 12.36 38.34 17.83
CA GLU A 73 12.23 39.68 17.27
C GLU A 73 11.72 40.68 18.31
N ARG A 74 10.68 40.30 19.07
CA ARG A 74 10.13 41.11 20.17
C ARG A 74 11.16 41.34 21.28
N ALA A 75 11.97 40.34 21.62
CA ALA A 75 13.04 40.51 22.60
C ALA A 75 14.07 41.53 22.12
N ARG A 76 14.48 41.45 20.85
CA ARG A 76 15.42 42.41 20.24
C ARG A 76 14.86 43.83 20.23
N SER A 77 13.57 44.00 19.94
CA SER A 77 12.95 45.34 19.85
C SER A 77 12.80 46.03 21.19
N CYS A 78 12.57 45.30 22.29
CA CYS A 78 12.41 45.90 23.62
C CYS A 78 13.68 45.92 24.48
N ALA A 79 14.76 45.26 24.06
CA ALA A 79 15.99 45.14 24.85
C ALA A 79 16.63 46.49 25.23
N ALA A 80 16.49 47.52 24.40
CA ALA A 80 17.07 48.84 24.67
C ALA A 80 16.24 49.67 25.67
N GLU A 81 14.93 49.41 25.78
CA GLU A 81 14.01 50.21 26.59
C GLU A 81 13.62 49.51 27.91
N ASP A 82 13.49 48.18 27.90
CA ASP A 82 13.03 47.40 29.04
C ASP A 82 13.67 45.99 29.02
N GLU A 83 14.76 45.85 29.76
CA GLU A 83 15.50 44.60 29.90
C GLU A 83 14.65 43.46 30.52
N ALA A 84 13.80 43.78 31.50
CA ALA A 84 12.95 42.78 32.15
C ALA A 84 11.93 42.19 31.16
N ARG A 85 11.36 43.04 30.30
CA ARG A 85 10.45 42.61 29.22
C ARG A 85 11.18 41.79 28.15
N ALA A 86 12.42 42.15 27.82
CA ALA A 86 13.23 41.37 26.89
C ALA A 86 13.54 39.96 27.42
N LEU A 87 13.90 39.84 28.71
CA LEU A 87 14.12 38.56 29.38
C LEU A 87 12.85 37.69 29.37
N ALA A 88 11.69 38.27 29.64
CA ALA A 88 10.41 37.55 29.57
C ALA A 88 10.05 37.07 28.14
N CYS A 89 10.46 37.80 27.10
CA CYS A 89 10.31 37.34 25.71
C CYS A 89 11.24 36.16 25.40
N LEU A 90 12.50 36.23 25.86
CA LEU A 90 13.46 35.14 25.70
C LEU A 90 13.02 33.86 26.44
N GLU A 91 12.37 33.98 27.60
CA GLU A 91 11.82 32.82 28.29
C GLU A 91 10.70 32.14 27.46
N ARG A 92 9.79 32.94 26.87
CA ARG A 92 8.74 32.42 25.98
C ARG A 92 9.31 31.78 24.72
N ARG A 93 10.31 32.41 24.09
CA ARG A 93 11.07 31.81 22.98
C ARG A 93 11.63 30.44 23.36
N ARG A 94 12.30 30.34 24.52
CA ARG A 94 12.89 29.09 24.99
C ARG A 94 11.84 28.00 25.24
N ARG A 95 10.65 28.36 25.72
CA ARG A 95 9.52 27.43 25.87
C ARG A 95 9.03 26.92 24.51
N ALA A 96 8.82 27.81 23.54
CA ALA A 96 8.41 27.44 22.19
C ALA A 96 9.45 26.55 21.48
N GLN A 97 10.75 26.84 21.64
CA GLN A 97 11.83 26.01 21.11
C GLN A 97 11.84 24.60 21.71
N LYS A 98 11.70 24.48 23.04
CA LYS A 98 11.61 23.18 23.72
C LYS A 98 10.42 22.37 23.24
N GLU A 99 9.29 23.03 23.01
CA GLU A 99 8.08 22.39 22.49
C GLU A 99 8.29 21.91 21.05
N ALA A 100 8.86 22.76 20.18
CA ALA A 100 9.21 22.39 18.81
C ALA A 100 10.16 21.19 18.76
N GLU A 101 11.18 21.14 19.62
CA GLU A 101 12.09 20.00 19.71
C GLU A 101 11.37 18.72 20.18
N ARG A 102 10.45 18.83 21.14
CA ARG A 102 9.65 17.69 21.59
C ARG A 102 8.77 17.15 20.46
N LEU A 103 8.06 18.03 19.77
CA LEU A 103 7.22 17.66 18.62
C LEU A 103 8.05 17.05 17.49
N LYS A 104 9.25 17.58 17.23
CA LYS A 104 10.17 17.04 16.21
C LYS A 104 10.67 15.63 16.54
N ARG A 105 10.91 15.32 17.82
CA ARG A 105 11.23 13.94 18.25
C ARG A 105 10.05 13.00 18.02
N ASN A 106 8.84 13.43 18.33
CA ASN A 106 7.63 12.64 18.09
C ASN A 106 7.40 12.42 16.59
N LEU A 107 7.57 13.46 15.77
CA LEU A 107 7.48 13.37 14.31
C LEU A 107 8.45 12.33 13.75
N ARG A 108 9.73 12.36 14.17
CA ARG A 108 10.72 11.36 13.75
C ARG A 108 10.30 9.95 14.13
N SER A 109 9.83 9.75 15.36
CA SER A 109 9.35 8.44 15.80
C SER A 109 8.14 7.95 15.00
N CYS A 110 7.28 8.88 14.56
CA CYS A 110 6.14 8.60 13.69
C CYS A 110 6.66 8.15 12.31
N GLN A 111 7.47 8.98 11.65
CA GLN A 111 8.07 8.69 10.34
C GLN A 111 8.77 7.32 10.31
N GLU A 112 9.61 7.02 11.31
CA GLU A 112 10.30 5.72 11.39
C GLU A 112 9.34 4.53 11.54
N ALA A 113 8.20 4.70 12.20
CA ALA A 113 7.17 3.67 12.29
C ALA A 113 6.36 3.57 10.99
N GLY A 114 6.17 4.69 10.28
CA GLY A 114 5.46 4.76 9.00
C GLY A 114 6.23 4.05 7.90
N GLU A 115 7.54 4.31 7.81
CA GLU A 115 8.45 3.62 6.90
C GLU A 115 8.55 2.10 7.16
N ARG A 116 8.41 1.68 8.42
CA ARG A 116 8.34 0.25 8.76
C ARG A 116 7.02 -0.36 8.28
N LEU A 117 5.91 0.29 8.57
CA LEU A 117 4.59 -0.17 8.13
C LEU A 117 4.47 -0.22 6.61
N ALA A 118 5.01 0.77 5.90
CA ALA A 118 5.03 0.79 4.43
C ALA A 118 5.80 -0.41 3.84
N ARG A 119 6.97 -0.73 4.40
CA ARG A 119 7.73 -1.92 4.00
C ARG A 119 7.00 -3.22 4.30
N ASP A 120 6.38 -3.33 5.48
CA ASP A 120 5.61 -4.52 5.84
C ASP A 120 4.39 -4.73 4.91
N ILE A 121 3.78 -3.64 4.43
CA ILE A 121 2.70 -3.67 3.44
C ILE A 121 3.22 -4.18 2.09
N ASP A 122 4.32 -3.62 1.58
CA ASP A 122 4.94 -4.02 0.31
C ASP A 122 5.35 -5.51 0.30
N ASP A 123 5.97 -5.97 1.38
CA ASP A 123 6.30 -7.39 1.60
C ASP A 123 5.04 -8.28 1.60
N SER A 124 3.95 -7.79 2.20
CA SER A 124 2.68 -8.52 2.28
C SER A 124 1.96 -8.57 0.92
N GLU A 125 2.07 -7.52 0.12
CA GLU A 125 1.52 -7.44 -1.23
C GLU A 125 2.26 -8.37 -2.19
N THR A 126 3.59 -8.35 -2.17
CA THR A 126 4.42 -9.28 -2.95
C THR A 126 4.07 -10.74 -2.63
N ARG A 127 3.87 -11.07 -1.34
CA ARG A 127 3.45 -12.42 -0.93
C ARG A 127 2.03 -12.76 -1.36
N LEU A 128 1.13 -11.79 -1.32
CA LEU A 128 -0.25 -11.96 -1.77
C LEU A 128 -0.30 -12.25 -3.28
N GLU A 129 0.54 -11.59 -4.07
CA GLU A 129 0.68 -11.86 -5.50
C GLU A 129 1.20 -13.27 -5.77
N ASP A 130 2.29 -13.69 -5.11
CA ASP A 130 2.85 -15.04 -5.23
C ASP A 130 1.82 -16.12 -4.82
N LEU A 131 1.10 -15.91 -3.71
CA LEU A 131 0.04 -16.83 -3.27
C LEU A 131 -1.13 -16.88 -4.28
N SER A 132 -1.50 -15.74 -4.85
CA SER A 132 -2.56 -15.67 -5.87
C SER A 132 -2.15 -16.41 -7.14
N GLN A 133 -0.91 -16.23 -7.61
CA GLN A 133 -0.37 -16.95 -8.77
C GLN A 133 -0.32 -18.46 -8.53
N ARG A 134 0.19 -18.90 -7.36
CA ARG A 134 0.22 -20.33 -7.01
C ARG A 134 -1.17 -20.94 -6.90
N HIS A 135 -2.14 -20.19 -6.37
CA HIS A 135 -3.53 -20.63 -6.33
C HIS A 135 -4.11 -20.83 -7.74
N LEU A 136 -3.83 -19.90 -8.67
CA LEU A 136 -4.22 -20.03 -10.07
C LEU A 136 -3.58 -21.27 -10.73
N GLU A 137 -2.28 -21.50 -10.53
CA GLU A 137 -1.61 -22.70 -11.05
C GLU A 137 -2.21 -24.00 -10.47
N MET A 138 -2.48 -24.05 -9.17
CA MET A 138 -3.11 -25.21 -8.54
C MET A 138 -4.48 -25.48 -9.13
N ARG A 139 -5.28 -24.44 -9.34
CA ARG A 139 -6.61 -24.56 -9.97
C ARG A 139 -6.51 -25.06 -11.41
N ALA A 140 -5.59 -24.50 -12.22
CA ALA A 140 -5.36 -24.96 -13.59
C ALA A 140 -4.91 -26.43 -13.66
N ARG A 141 -4.02 -26.86 -12.75
CA ARG A 141 -3.59 -28.28 -12.64
C ARG A 141 -4.74 -29.20 -12.26
N GLN A 142 -5.63 -28.77 -11.36
CA GLN A 142 -6.81 -29.57 -11.02
C GLN A 142 -7.77 -29.72 -12.20
N CYS A 143 -8.04 -28.65 -12.94
CA CYS A 143 -8.84 -28.73 -14.17
C CYS A 143 -8.21 -29.68 -15.20
N GLY A 144 -6.89 -29.59 -15.41
CA GLY A 144 -6.17 -30.48 -16.32
C GLY A 144 -6.17 -31.95 -15.87
N ASN A 145 -6.04 -32.22 -14.56
CA ASN A 145 -6.10 -33.57 -14.01
C ASN A 145 -7.51 -34.16 -14.11
N ALA A 146 -8.56 -33.37 -13.84
CA ALA A 146 -9.94 -33.79 -14.05
C ALA A 146 -10.19 -34.22 -15.51
N ALA A 147 -9.69 -33.43 -16.48
CA ALA A 147 -9.78 -33.77 -17.90
C ALA A 147 -9.02 -35.06 -18.27
N ARG A 148 -7.88 -35.35 -17.61
CA ARG A 148 -7.08 -36.57 -17.87
C ARG A 148 -7.67 -37.82 -17.23
N VAL A 149 -8.27 -37.70 -16.05
CA VAL A 149 -8.95 -38.81 -15.35
C VAL A 149 -10.25 -39.20 -16.08
N ALA A 150 -10.89 -38.25 -16.74
CA ALA A 150 -12.16 -38.44 -17.42
C ALA A 150 -12.11 -39.40 -18.64
N GLY A 151 -10.94 -39.64 -19.26
CA GLY A 151 -10.80 -40.55 -20.42
C GLY A 151 -11.62 -40.15 -21.66
N PRO A 152 -11.41 -40.79 -22.83
CA PRO A 152 -12.23 -40.54 -24.01
C PRO A 152 -13.56 -41.30 -23.92
N GLU A 153 -14.58 -40.69 -23.33
CA GLU A 153 -15.97 -41.17 -23.47
C GLU A 153 -16.54 -40.78 -24.86
N PRO A 154 -17.37 -41.63 -25.49
CA PRO A 154 -17.90 -41.40 -26.84
C PRO A 154 -18.98 -40.30 -26.93
N ASP A 155 -19.42 -39.73 -25.81
CA ASP A 155 -20.47 -38.72 -25.77
C ASP A 155 -19.91 -37.43 -25.14
N GLY A 156 -19.94 -36.31 -25.87
CA GLY A 156 -19.20 -35.06 -25.59
C GLY A 156 -19.57 -34.29 -24.30
N GLY A 157 -20.18 -34.95 -23.30
CA GLY A 157 -20.57 -34.36 -22.03
C GLY A 157 -19.39 -33.92 -21.15
N LEU A 158 -18.26 -34.64 -21.21
CA LEU A 158 -17.06 -34.35 -20.41
C LEU A 158 -16.26 -33.15 -20.95
N LEU A 159 -16.20 -33.00 -22.28
CA LEU A 159 -15.62 -31.79 -22.89
C LEU A 159 -16.41 -30.56 -22.46
N ARG A 160 -17.75 -30.69 -22.39
CA ARG A 160 -18.64 -29.63 -21.90
C ARG A 160 -18.45 -29.34 -20.41
N GLU A 161 -18.19 -30.34 -19.58
CA GLU A 161 -17.84 -30.12 -18.16
C GLU A 161 -16.49 -29.41 -17.99
N VAL A 162 -15.49 -29.77 -18.79
CA VAL A 162 -14.19 -29.11 -18.82
C VAL A 162 -14.32 -27.67 -19.31
N GLU A 163 -15.07 -27.43 -20.39
CA GLU A 163 -15.40 -26.09 -20.89
C GLU A 163 -16.16 -25.27 -19.84
N THR A 164 -17.16 -25.85 -19.17
CA THR A 164 -17.89 -25.18 -18.08
C THR A 164 -16.95 -24.82 -16.90
N CYS A 165 -15.95 -25.66 -16.62
CA CYS A 165 -14.93 -25.38 -15.62
C CYS A 165 -13.99 -24.25 -16.04
N PHE A 166 -13.59 -24.20 -17.32
CA PHE A 166 -12.81 -23.11 -17.89
C PHE A 166 -13.60 -21.81 -17.93
N GLU A 167 -14.87 -21.81 -18.34
CA GLU A 167 -15.76 -20.64 -18.30
C GLU A 167 -15.96 -20.12 -16.88
N ARG A 168 -16.13 -21.01 -15.89
CA ARG A 168 -16.18 -20.62 -14.47
C ARG A 168 -14.85 -20.07 -13.97
N TRP A 169 -13.72 -20.57 -14.48
CA TRP A 169 -12.41 -20.04 -14.14
C TRP A 169 -12.18 -18.66 -14.78
N ASP A 170 -12.54 -18.49 -16.05
CA ASP A 170 -12.40 -17.23 -16.81
C ASP A 170 -13.31 -16.14 -16.25
N ALA A 171 -14.55 -16.50 -15.88
CA ALA A 171 -15.47 -15.59 -15.19
C ALA A 171 -14.96 -15.17 -13.81
N ARG A 172 -14.35 -16.09 -13.05
CA ARG A 172 -13.76 -15.77 -11.73
C ARG A 172 -12.44 -15.01 -11.85
N LEU A 173 -11.63 -15.30 -12.86
CA LEU A 173 -10.41 -14.55 -13.16
C LEU A 173 -10.78 -13.12 -13.53
N SER A 174 -11.76 -12.93 -14.41
CA SER A 174 -12.31 -11.61 -14.76
C SER A 174 -12.86 -10.87 -13.52
N GLU A 175 -13.58 -11.54 -12.63
CA GLU A 175 -14.05 -10.96 -11.38
C GLU A 175 -12.90 -10.60 -10.42
N GLN A 176 -11.88 -11.43 -10.34
CA GLN A 176 -10.70 -11.22 -9.51
C GLN A 176 -9.82 -10.10 -10.07
N GLU A 177 -9.70 -9.98 -11.39
CA GLU A 177 -9.04 -8.88 -12.10
C GLU A 177 -9.80 -7.57 -11.92
N LEU A 178 -11.14 -7.59 -11.89
CA LEU A 178 -11.95 -6.42 -11.53
C LEU A 178 -11.77 -6.03 -10.05
N ARG A 179 -11.67 -6.99 -9.13
CA ARG A 179 -11.40 -6.73 -7.70
C ARG A 179 -9.96 -6.24 -7.44
N ILE A 180 -8.98 -6.82 -8.14
CA ILE A 180 -7.57 -6.39 -8.12
C ILE A 180 -7.42 -5.03 -8.83
N GLY A 181 -8.22 -4.78 -9.85
CA GLY A 181 -8.38 -3.51 -10.55
C GLY A 181 -8.90 -2.35 -9.68
N SER A 182 -9.17 -2.60 -8.40
CA SER A 182 -9.45 -1.56 -7.40
C SER A 182 -8.30 -1.35 -6.39
N ILE A 183 -7.23 -2.14 -6.44
CA ILE A 183 -6.01 -1.91 -5.63
C ILE A 183 -5.14 -0.80 -6.27
N HIS A 184 -5.32 -0.55 -7.57
CA HIS A 184 -4.83 0.61 -8.33
C HIS A 184 -5.93 1.65 -8.57
N ALA A 185 -6.84 1.85 -7.62
CA ALA A 185 -7.47 3.16 -7.50
C ALA A 185 -6.42 4.16 -6.97
N GLY A 186 -5.37 4.38 -7.78
CA GLY A 186 -4.64 5.63 -7.76
C GLY A 186 -5.66 6.75 -7.93
N ASP A 187 -5.42 7.84 -7.21
CA ASP A 187 -6.30 8.99 -7.25
C ASP A 187 -6.49 9.41 -8.73
N THR A 188 -7.65 9.10 -9.30
CA THR A 188 -7.93 9.30 -10.74
C THR A 188 -7.78 10.75 -11.18
N LEU A 189 -7.76 11.69 -10.21
CA LEU A 189 -7.44 13.09 -10.42
C LEU A 189 -5.94 13.32 -10.61
N ASP A 190 -5.08 12.72 -9.78
CA ASP A 190 -3.62 12.87 -9.83
C ASP A 190 -3.04 12.18 -11.08
N ASP A 191 -3.56 10.99 -11.43
CA ASP A 191 -3.24 10.32 -12.70
C ASP A 191 -3.70 11.11 -13.93
N GLY A 192 -4.78 11.89 -13.78
CA GLY A 192 -5.28 12.81 -14.80
C GLY A 192 -4.33 13.99 -15.02
N PHE A 193 -3.95 14.68 -13.95
CA PHE A 193 -2.99 15.79 -14.01
C PHE A 193 -1.62 15.34 -14.52
N ALA A 194 -1.10 14.21 -14.03
CA ALA A 194 0.18 13.66 -14.47
C ALA A 194 0.19 13.25 -15.95
N ARG A 195 -0.97 12.88 -16.53
CA ARG A 195 -1.11 12.63 -17.97
C ARG A 195 -1.17 13.93 -18.77
N GLU A 196 -1.93 14.91 -18.30
CA GLU A 196 -2.04 16.23 -18.97
C GLU A 196 -0.71 16.98 -18.99
N GLU A 197 0.07 16.93 -17.91
CA GLU A 197 1.40 17.54 -17.83
C GLU A 197 2.40 16.86 -18.78
N ARG A 198 2.43 15.52 -18.81
CA ARG A 198 3.24 14.76 -19.77
C ARG A 198 2.86 15.03 -21.22
N ASP A 199 1.56 15.11 -21.53
CA ASP A 199 1.10 15.44 -22.87
C ASP A 199 1.49 16.88 -23.27
N ALA A 200 1.50 17.82 -22.32
CA ALA A 200 1.96 19.19 -22.56
C ALA A 200 3.48 19.26 -22.80
N GLU A 201 4.28 18.51 -22.04
CA GLU A 201 5.73 18.40 -22.25
C GLU A 201 6.06 17.77 -23.62
N LEU A 202 5.41 16.65 -23.97
CA LEU A 202 5.60 15.97 -25.25
C LEU A 202 5.19 16.84 -26.44
N ARG A 203 4.13 17.67 -26.30
CA ARG A 203 3.74 18.65 -27.34
C ARG A 203 4.76 19.76 -27.49
N ALA A 204 5.30 20.28 -26.38
CA ALA A 204 6.35 21.30 -26.42
C ALA A 204 7.63 20.76 -27.07
N GLU A 205 7.99 19.50 -26.78
CA GLU A 205 9.14 18.82 -27.38
C GLU A 205 8.91 18.53 -28.87
N LEU A 206 7.70 18.10 -29.26
CA LEU A 206 7.32 17.92 -30.66
C LEU A 206 7.35 19.25 -31.44
N ASP A 207 6.86 20.34 -30.86
CA ASP A 207 6.91 21.67 -31.46
C ASP A 207 8.34 22.19 -31.62
N ALA A 208 9.24 21.90 -30.67
CA ALA A 208 10.66 22.21 -30.80
C ALA A 208 11.30 21.45 -31.96
N LEU A 209 11.04 20.14 -32.07
CA LEU A 209 11.53 19.31 -33.18
C LEU A 209 10.95 19.75 -34.55
N LEU A 210 9.69 20.15 -34.60
CA LEU A 210 9.06 20.66 -35.82
C LEU A 210 9.60 22.03 -36.26
N ARG A 211 10.06 22.86 -35.32
CA ARG A 211 10.77 24.13 -35.61
C ARG A 211 12.19 23.88 -36.09
N GLU A 212 12.89 22.92 -35.49
CA GLU A 212 14.24 22.53 -35.89
C GLU A 212 14.26 21.92 -37.31
N LYS A 213 13.21 21.20 -37.70
CA LYS A 213 13.05 20.65 -39.06
C LYS A 213 12.64 21.68 -40.13
N LYS A 214 12.22 22.89 -39.73
CA LYS A 214 11.82 23.99 -40.63
C LYS A 214 12.91 25.05 -40.82
N SER A 215 14.03 24.95 -40.09
CA SER A 215 15.26 25.72 -40.35
C SER A 215 16.22 24.94 -41.23
#